data_AF-A0A2D4FEN5-F1
#
_entry.id   AF-A0A2D4FEN5-F1
#
_cell.length_a   1.000
_cell.length_b   1.000
_cell.length_c   1.000
_cell.angle_alpha   90.00
_cell.angle_beta   90.00
_cell.angle_gamma   90.00
#
_symmetry.space_group_name_H-M   'P 1'
#
loop_
_entity.id
_entity.type
_entity.pdbx_description
1 polymer ?
#
loop_
_entity_poly.entity_id
_entity_poly.type
_entity_poly.pdbx_seq_one_letter_code
_entity_poly.pdbx_strand_id
1 'polypeptide(L)'
;MAFEDVPKKDWYSILGAEPCDSLKVLKRKYQRLILLYHPDKQSTDVPAGEAEARMQRFIEIDRAWKILGNEETKKEYDLQRREYELEQGCPVDTQVSLEDMTWNHNDHCYSFTCRCGGKYTVSKNEVEDVSLVSCDTCSLVIEII
;
A
#
# COMPACT_ATOMS: atom_id res chain seq x y z
N MET A 1 2.32 0.17 19.19
CA MET A 1 3.71 0.19 18.67
C MET A 1 3.59 0.18 17.16
N ALA A 2 4.08 1.22 16.50
CA ALA A 2 3.92 1.40 15.07
C ALA A 2 4.77 0.36 14.32
N PHE A 3 4.11 -0.52 13.55
CA PHE A 3 4.78 -1.23 12.46
C PHE A 3 4.89 -0.24 11.31
N GLU A 4 5.82 0.71 11.46
CA GLU A 4 6.29 1.55 10.36
C GLU A 4 6.84 0.62 9.27
N ASP A 5 6.41 0.88 8.03
CA ASP A 5 6.68 0.09 6.82
C ASP A 5 5.70 -1.10 6.60
N VAL A 6 4.45 -0.79 6.22
CA VAL A 6 3.69 -1.68 5.33
C VAL A 6 4.41 -1.60 3.98
N PRO A 7 5.27 -2.57 3.61
CA PRO A 7 6.04 -2.39 2.42
C PRO A 7 5.14 -2.76 1.24
N LYS A 8 5.34 -2.07 0.14
CA LYS A 8 5.00 -2.52 -1.23
C LYS A 8 5.58 -3.90 -1.58
N LYS A 9 6.18 -4.64 -0.63
CA LYS A 9 6.68 -6.00 -0.76
C LYS A 9 5.66 -6.97 -0.19
N ASP A 10 5.09 -7.77 -1.07
CA ASP A 10 4.32 -8.95 -0.69
C ASP A 10 5.19 -9.92 0.11
N TRP A 11 5.01 -9.98 1.43
CA TRP A 11 5.66 -10.97 2.30
C TRP A 11 5.34 -12.40 1.86
N TYR A 12 4.16 -12.60 1.27
CA TYR A 12 3.76 -13.84 0.61
C TYR A 12 4.73 -14.22 -0.50
N SER A 13 5.08 -13.29 -1.40
CA SER A 13 6.04 -13.51 -2.48
C SER A 13 7.45 -13.82 -1.97
N ILE A 14 7.86 -13.24 -0.85
CA ILE A 14 9.18 -13.52 -0.23
C ILE A 14 9.26 -14.97 0.28
N LEU A 15 8.17 -15.49 0.86
CA LEU A 15 8.08 -16.89 1.28
C LEU A 15 7.74 -17.85 0.14
N GLY A 16 7.47 -17.34 -1.07
CA GLY A 16 6.90 -18.13 -2.18
C GLY A 16 5.54 -18.73 -1.81
N ALA A 17 4.79 -18.06 -0.96
CA ALA A 17 3.46 -18.44 -0.49
C ALA A 17 2.37 -17.62 -1.16
N GLU A 18 1.16 -18.16 -1.17
CA GLU A 18 -0.04 -17.45 -1.59
C GLU A 18 -0.80 -16.95 -0.35
N PRO A 19 -1.57 -15.84 -0.44
CA PRO A 19 -2.41 -15.37 0.67
C PRO A 19 -3.44 -16.42 1.12
N CYS A 20 -3.84 -17.31 0.21
CA CYS A 20 -4.73 -18.44 0.48
C CYS A 20 -4.05 -19.62 1.20
N ASP A 21 -2.71 -19.65 1.29
CA ASP A 21 -1.99 -20.73 1.97
C ASP A 21 -2.26 -20.71 3.48
N SER A 22 -2.44 -21.90 4.06
CA SER A 22 -2.57 -22.08 5.52
C SER A 22 -1.22 -21.91 6.23
N LEU A 23 -1.23 -21.49 7.50
CA LEU A 23 -0.01 -21.32 8.33
C LEU A 23 0.94 -22.54 8.29
N LYS A 24 0.38 -23.75 8.23
CA LYS A 24 1.15 -25.00 8.09
C LYS A 24 1.99 -25.04 6.82
N VAL A 25 1.45 -24.55 5.70
CA VAL A 25 2.14 -24.48 4.41
C VAL A 25 3.21 -23.39 4.45
N LEU A 26 2.88 -22.21 4.98
CA LEU A 26 3.85 -21.13 5.16
C LEU A 26 5.03 -21.60 6.02
N LYS A 27 4.77 -22.32 7.12
CA LYS A 27 5.82 -22.86 8.00
C LYS A 27 6.77 -23.80 7.27
N ARG A 28 6.24 -24.69 6.43
CA ARG A 28 7.06 -25.61 5.63
C ARG A 28 7.90 -24.85 4.59
N LYS A 29 7.31 -23.88 3.89
CA LYS A 29 8.01 -23.03 2.91
C LYS A 29 9.13 -22.23 3.59
N TYR A 30 8.83 -21.60 4.72
CA TYR A 30 9.79 -20.91 5.57
C TYR A 30 10.96 -21.81 5.98
N GLN A 31 10.69 -22.98 6.57
CA GLN A 31 11.75 -23.91 6.98
C GLN A 31 12.67 -24.31 5.82
N ARG A 32 12.09 -24.57 4.65
CA ARG A 32 12.86 -24.91 3.44
C ARG A 32 13.76 -23.75 2.99
N LEU A 33 13.24 -22.52 3.01
CA LEU A 33 13.99 -21.32 2.64
C LEU A 33 15.11 -21.02 3.63
N ILE A 34 14.84 -21.11 4.93
CA ILE A 34 15.86 -20.92 5.98
C ILE A 34 16.99 -21.94 5.83
N LEU A 35 16.68 -23.21 5.55
CA LEU A 35 17.69 -24.24 5.31
C LEU A 35 18.53 -24.02 4.04
N LEU A 36 18.01 -23.26 3.08
CA LEU A 36 18.68 -22.92 1.83
C LEU A 36 19.58 -21.69 1.97
N TYR A 37 19.11 -20.68 2.71
CA TYR A 37 19.78 -19.39 2.89
C TYR A 37 20.54 -19.28 4.23
N HIS A 38 20.64 -20.36 5.00
CA HIS A 38 21.32 -20.34 6.30
C HIS A 38 22.80 -19.97 6.17
N PRO A 39 23.33 -19.06 7.01
CA PRO A 39 24.72 -18.62 6.92
C PRO A 39 25.73 -19.74 7.19
N ASP A 40 25.37 -20.76 7.96
CA ASP A 40 26.24 -21.91 8.25
C ASP A 40 26.59 -22.78 7.01
N LYS A 41 25.77 -22.72 5.95
CA LYS A 41 26.08 -23.39 4.67
C LYS A 41 26.94 -22.54 3.73
N GLN A 42 27.35 -21.36 4.16
CA GLN A 42 28.18 -20.47 3.36
C GLN A 42 29.61 -21.00 3.36
N SER A 43 30.07 -21.42 2.19
CA SER A 43 31.49 -21.68 1.98
C SER A 43 32.27 -20.39 2.17
N THR A 44 33.43 -20.43 2.81
CA THR A 44 34.25 -19.23 3.09
C THR A 44 34.82 -18.54 1.85
N ASP A 45 34.57 -19.09 0.67
CA ASP A 45 35.13 -18.68 -0.63
C ASP A 45 34.16 -17.84 -1.47
N VAL A 46 32.98 -17.51 -0.93
CA VAL A 46 31.97 -16.74 -1.65
C VAL A 46 32.32 -15.24 -1.60
N PRO A 47 32.26 -14.50 -2.73
CA PRO A 47 32.53 -13.07 -2.74
C PRO A 47 31.60 -12.31 -1.79
N ALA A 48 32.13 -11.25 -1.15
CA ALA A 48 31.43 -10.50 -0.10
C ALA A 48 30.00 -10.05 -0.49
N GLY A 49 29.80 -9.60 -1.73
CA GLY A 49 28.49 -9.18 -2.22
C GLY A 49 27.44 -10.31 -2.31
N GLU A 50 27.86 -11.55 -2.55
CA GLU A 50 26.95 -12.71 -2.53
C GLU A 50 26.59 -13.13 -1.10
N ALA A 51 27.53 -13.00 -0.16
CA ALA A 51 27.27 -13.24 1.25
C ALA A 51 26.25 -12.23 1.81
N GLU A 52 26.41 -10.95 1.48
CA GLU A 52 25.46 -9.89 1.82
C GLU A 52 24.08 -10.13 1.20
N ALA A 53 24.02 -10.47 -0.09
CA ALA A 53 22.75 -10.76 -0.77
C ALA A 53 22.00 -11.94 -0.12
N ARG A 54 22.71 -13.02 0.25
CA ARG A 54 22.10 -14.16 0.96
C ARG A 54 21.64 -13.79 2.36
N MET A 55 22.45 -13.02 3.10
CA MET A 55 22.06 -12.52 4.43
C MET A 55 20.81 -11.65 4.34
N GLN A 56 20.74 -10.77 3.33
CA GLN A 56 19.57 -9.92 3.10
C GLN A 56 18.33 -10.75 2.77
N ARG A 57 18.46 -11.79 1.93
CA ARG A 57 17.36 -12.74 1.66
C ARG A 57 16.90 -13.45 2.93
N PHE A 58 17.82 -13.91 3.77
CA PHE A 58 17.50 -14.52 5.06
C PHE A 58 16.71 -13.57 5.97
N ILE A 59 17.16 -12.31 6.08
CA ILE A 59 16.48 -11.27 6.86
C ILE A 59 15.07 -11.02 6.31
N GLU A 60 14.91 -10.94 4.99
CA GLU A 60 13.59 -10.77 4.35
C GLU A 60 12.67 -11.96 4.65
N ILE A 61 13.17 -13.19 4.59
CA ILE A 61 12.42 -14.41 4.91
C ILE A 61 11.99 -14.45 6.39
N ASP A 62 12.89 -14.10 7.32
CA ASP A 62 12.58 -14.04 8.76
C ASP A 62 11.54 -12.96 9.07
N ARG A 63 11.65 -11.78 8.45
CA ARG A 63 10.65 -10.70 8.55
C ARG A 63 9.28 -11.15 8.02
N ALA A 64 9.25 -11.78 6.84
CA ALA A 64 8.02 -12.32 6.27
C ALA A 64 7.37 -13.33 7.21
N TRP A 65 8.16 -14.22 7.83
CA TRP A 65 7.67 -15.22 8.77
C TRP A 65 7.20 -14.62 10.10
N LYS A 66 7.83 -13.56 10.62
CA LYS A 66 7.33 -12.85 11.81
C LYS A 66 5.93 -12.29 11.61
N ILE A 67 5.63 -11.82 10.40
CA ILE A 67 4.34 -11.23 10.05
C ILE A 67 3.33 -12.32 9.69
N LEU A 68 3.71 -13.31 8.88
CA LEU A 68 2.78 -14.32 8.36
C LEU A 68 2.73 -15.62 9.18
N GLY A 69 3.60 -15.77 10.18
CA GLY A 69 3.75 -16.98 10.98
C GLY A 69 2.74 -17.13 12.11
N ASN A 70 2.09 -16.04 12.53
CA ASN A 70 0.97 -16.06 13.48
C ASN A 70 -0.32 -15.66 12.80
N GLU A 71 -1.43 -16.27 13.23
CA GLU A 71 -2.75 -15.95 12.68
C GLU A 71 -3.16 -14.50 12.96
N GLU A 72 -2.84 -14.01 14.16
CA GLU A 72 -3.13 -12.63 14.58
C GLU A 72 -2.36 -11.61 13.74
N THR A 73 -1.05 -11.78 13.60
CA THR A 73 -0.20 -10.87 12.79
C THR A 73 -0.51 -10.97 11.30
N LYS A 74 -0.85 -12.16 10.80
CA LYS A 74 -1.32 -12.34 9.42
C LYS A 74 -2.61 -11.55 9.19
N LYS A 75 -3.58 -11.68 10.11
CA LYS A 75 -4.85 -10.97 10.02
C LYS A 75 -4.66 -9.45 10.10
N GLU A 76 -3.80 -8.98 11.00
CA GLU A 76 -3.44 -7.57 11.11
C GLU A 76 -2.79 -7.06 9.83
N TYR A 77 -1.87 -7.83 9.24
CA TYR A 77 -1.26 -7.48 7.96
C TYR A 77 -2.27 -7.44 6.81
N ASP A 78 -3.16 -8.44 6.70
CA ASP A 78 -4.21 -8.46 5.67
C ASP A 78 -5.19 -7.28 5.86
N LEU A 79 -5.49 -6.89 7.10
CA LEU A 79 -6.30 -5.71 7.40
C LEU A 79 -5.58 -4.42 6.98
N GLN A 80 -4.33 -4.23 7.40
CA GLN A 80 -3.51 -3.07 7.03
C GLN A 80 -3.34 -2.93 5.52
N ARG A 81 -3.14 -4.04 4.80
CA ARG A 81 -3.08 -4.03 3.33
C ARG A 81 -4.39 -3.51 2.73
N ARG A 82 -5.52 -3.97 3.25
CA ARG A 82 -6.84 -3.54 2.79
C ARG A 82 -7.10 -2.07 3.12
N GLU A 83 -6.73 -1.63 4.31
CA GLU A 83 -6.81 -0.21 4.70
C GLU A 83 -5.96 0.65 3.78
N TYR A 84 -4.70 0.28 3.54
CA TYR A 84 -3.82 0.99 2.63
C TYR A 84 -4.34 1.01 1.19
N GLU A 85 -4.91 -0.09 0.69
CA GLU A 85 -5.54 -0.14 -0.64
C GLU A 85 -6.76 0.78 -0.72
N LEU A 86 -7.54 0.90 0.37
CA LEU A 86 -8.65 1.84 0.47
C LEU A 86 -8.15 3.30 0.53
N GLU A 87 -7.09 3.57 1.27
CA GLU A 87 -6.47 4.91 1.38
C GLU A 87 -5.82 5.35 0.06
N GLN A 88 -5.20 4.43 -0.68
CA GLN A 88 -4.59 4.70 -1.99
C GLN A 88 -5.61 4.67 -3.14
N GLY A 89 -6.84 4.23 -2.89
CA GLY A 89 -7.75 3.71 -3.92
C GLY A 89 -9.14 4.32 -3.92
N CYS A 90 -9.29 5.61 -3.61
CA CYS A 90 -10.44 6.32 -4.19
C CYS A 90 -10.12 6.53 -5.68
N PRO A 91 -10.87 5.93 -6.63
CA PRO A 91 -10.64 6.17 -8.04
C PRO A 91 -10.92 7.64 -8.32
N VAL A 92 -9.86 8.42 -8.52
CA VAL A 92 -9.96 9.78 -9.02
C VAL A 92 -10.58 9.67 -10.41
N ASP A 93 -11.82 10.15 -10.56
CA ASP A 93 -12.57 10.09 -11.81
C ASP A 93 -11.85 10.88 -12.90
N THR A 94 -11.36 12.07 -12.53
CA THR A 94 -10.68 13.00 -13.42
C THR A 94 -9.81 13.95 -12.58
N GLN A 95 -8.63 14.31 -13.10
CA GLN A 95 -7.85 15.44 -12.60
C GLN A 95 -8.34 16.73 -13.26
N VAL A 96 -8.65 17.74 -12.47
CA VAL A 96 -9.21 19.01 -12.92
C VAL A 96 -8.32 20.13 -12.41
N SER A 97 -7.85 20.99 -13.30
CA SER A 97 -7.10 22.17 -12.88
C SER A 97 -8.01 23.26 -12.31
N LEU A 98 -7.50 24.04 -11.36
CA LEU A 98 -8.24 25.17 -10.76
C LEU A 98 -8.77 26.17 -11.81
N GLU A 99 -8.09 26.30 -12.95
CA GLU A 99 -8.51 27.16 -14.06
C GLU A 99 -9.76 26.65 -14.81
N ASP A 100 -10.01 25.34 -14.79
CA ASP A 100 -11.21 24.73 -15.40
C ASP A 100 -12.44 24.81 -14.49
N MET A 101 -12.27 25.21 -13.22
CA MET A 101 -13.37 25.34 -12.28
C MET A 101 -14.04 26.71 -12.40
N THR A 102 -15.37 26.72 -12.31
CA THR A 102 -16.17 27.94 -12.29
C THR A 102 -16.07 28.59 -10.91
N TRP A 103 -15.37 29.72 -10.83
CA TRP A 103 -15.23 30.50 -9.61
C TRP A 103 -16.45 31.39 -9.34
N ASN A 104 -17.01 31.27 -8.13
CA ASN A 104 -18.09 32.14 -7.67
C ASN A 104 -17.55 33.23 -6.74
N HIS A 105 -17.45 34.46 -7.26
CA HIS A 105 -16.94 35.62 -6.52
C HIS A 105 -17.78 36.00 -5.29
N ASN A 106 -19.05 35.59 -5.21
CA ASN A 106 -19.94 36.01 -4.14
C ASN A 106 -19.79 35.15 -2.87
N ASP A 107 -19.39 33.90 -3.05
CA ASP A 107 -19.31 32.86 -1.99
C ASP A 107 -17.87 32.36 -1.78
N HIS A 108 -16.93 32.83 -2.60
CA HIS A 108 -15.51 32.44 -2.59
C HIS A 108 -15.27 30.93 -2.73
N CYS A 109 -16.03 30.28 -3.62
CA CYS A 109 -15.95 28.86 -3.89
C CYS A 109 -15.76 28.55 -5.38
N TYR A 110 -15.00 27.50 -5.66
CA TYR A 110 -14.84 26.89 -6.98
C TYR A 110 -15.90 25.80 -7.16
N SER A 111 -16.50 25.75 -8.35
CA SER A 111 -17.52 24.77 -8.70
C SER A 111 -17.18 24.08 -10.02
N PHE A 112 -17.32 22.75 -10.06
CA PHE A 112 -17.10 21.95 -11.27
C PHE A 112 -18.27 20.99 -11.50
N THR A 113 -18.65 20.78 -12.75
CA THR A 113 -19.80 19.93 -13.10
C THR A 113 -19.38 18.47 -13.23
N CYS A 114 -20.11 17.57 -12.57
CA CYS A 114 -19.92 16.14 -12.71
C CYS A 114 -20.71 15.57 -13.90
N ARG A 115 -20.24 14.46 -14.49
CA ARG A 115 -20.95 13.71 -15.54
C ARG A 115 -22.32 13.17 -15.12
N CYS A 116 -22.55 13.01 -13.82
CA CYS A 116 -23.86 12.60 -13.28
C CYS A 116 -24.89 13.74 -13.21
N GLY A 117 -24.48 14.99 -13.52
CA GLY A 117 -25.31 16.19 -13.34
C GLY A 117 -25.20 16.84 -11.95
N GLY A 118 -24.45 16.24 -11.03
CA GLY A 118 -24.04 16.86 -9.77
C GLY A 118 -22.93 17.90 -9.97
N LYS A 119 -22.47 18.48 -8.86
CA LYS A 119 -21.34 19.41 -8.84
C LYS A 119 -20.33 19.01 -7.78
N TYR A 120 -19.12 19.51 -7.96
CA TYR A 120 -18.04 19.51 -6.98
C TYR A 120 -17.88 20.94 -6.53
N THR A 121 -18.03 21.22 -5.24
CA THR A 121 -17.92 22.57 -4.68
C THR A 121 -16.80 22.57 -3.66
N VAL A 122 -15.86 23.49 -3.78
CA VAL A 122 -14.72 23.61 -2.88
C VAL A 122 -14.42 25.06 -2.56
N SER A 123 -14.21 25.37 -1.28
CA SER A 123 -13.92 26.74 -0.85
C SER A 123 -12.48 27.11 -1.18
N LYS A 124 -12.19 28.40 -1.38
CA LYS A 124 -10.81 28.86 -1.61
C LYS A 124 -9.82 28.46 -0.51
N ASN A 125 -10.27 28.37 0.74
CA ASN A 125 -9.41 27.93 1.85
C ASN A 125 -9.19 26.41 1.86
N GLU A 126 -10.06 25.63 1.23
CA GLU A 126 -9.99 24.17 1.22
C GLU A 126 -9.12 23.66 0.07
N VAL A 127 -9.06 24.37 -1.06
CA VAL A 127 -8.19 23.98 -2.19
C VAL A 127 -6.68 24.01 -1.87
N GLU A 128 -6.27 24.72 -0.81
CA GLU A 128 -4.86 24.73 -0.35
C GLU A 128 -4.52 23.54 0.56
N ASP A 129 -5.51 22.93 1.21
CA ASP A 129 -5.33 21.84 2.19
C ASP A 129 -5.85 20.48 1.69
N VAL A 130 -6.82 20.50 0.77
CA VAL A 130 -7.53 19.32 0.25
C VAL A 130 -7.56 19.35 -1.28
N SER A 131 -6.84 18.42 -1.90
CA SER A 131 -6.84 18.23 -3.35
C SER A 131 -7.94 17.30 -3.85
N LEU A 132 -8.62 16.54 -2.98
CA LEU A 132 -9.62 15.55 -3.34
C LEU A 132 -11.04 16.04 -3.02
N VAL A 133 -11.88 16.21 -4.04
CA VAL A 133 -13.25 16.71 -3.87
C VAL A 133 -14.26 15.65 -4.34
N SER A 134 -15.19 15.28 -3.47
CA SER A 134 -16.28 14.34 -3.78
C SER A 134 -17.49 15.06 -4.36
N CYS A 135 -18.23 14.37 -5.23
CA CYS A 135 -19.45 14.92 -5.81
C CYS A 135 -20.61 14.86 -4.81
N ASP A 136 -21.45 15.89 -4.77
CA ASP A 136 -22.66 15.92 -3.95
C ASP A 136 -23.69 14.83 -4.32
N THR A 137 -23.65 14.31 -5.55
CA THR A 137 -24.69 13.45 -6.13
C THR A 137 -24.21 12.03 -6.42
N CYS A 138 -22.90 11.77 -6.42
CA CYS A 138 -22.36 10.45 -6.71
C CYS A 138 -21.08 10.19 -5.90
N SER A 139 -20.65 8.92 -5.86
CA SER A 139 -19.42 8.51 -5.17
C SER A 139 -18.12 8.83 -5.94
N LEU A 140 -18.19 9.64 -7.01
CA LEU A 140 -17.01 10.04 -7.77
C LEU A 140 -16.24 11.13 -7.02
N VAL A 141 -14.91 11.05 -7.11
CA VAL A 141 -13.97 12.00 -6.52
C VAL A 141 -13.10 12.55 -7.64
N ILE A 142 -12.87 13.86 -7.66
CA ILE A 142 -11.91 14.50 -8.56
C ILE A 142 -10.70 14.98 -7.78
N GLU A 143 -9.55 15.04 -8.44
CA GLU A 143 -8.33 15.61 -7.88
C GLU A 143 -8.08 16.98 -8.53
N ILE A 144 -7.85 17.99 -7.69
CA ILE A 144 -7.56 19.35 -8.11
C ILE A 144 -6.04 19.50 -8.22
N ILE A 145 -5.55 19.88 -9.40
CA ILE A 145 -4.11 20.09 -9.71
C ILE A 145 -3.77 21.54 -10.06
#